data_AF-A0A498NEF2-F1
#
_entry.id   AF-A0A498NEF2-F1
#
_cell.length_a   1.000
_cell.length_b   1.000
_cell.length_c   1.000
_cell.angle_alpha   90.00
_cell.angle_beta   90.00
_cell.angle_gamma   90.00
#
_symmetry.space_group_name_H-M   'P 1'
#
loop_
_entity.id
_entity.type
_entity.pdbx_description
1 polymer ?
#
loop_
_entity_poly.entity_id
_entity_poly.type
_entity_poly.pdbx_seq_one_letter_code
_entity_poly.pdbx_strand_id
1 'polypeptide(L)'
;MDDRHYSRYIETFSGTTDLVDFLMETFLLFKDLIGKHVYPSDWVTMIMVQNRVFLRAINTYADTMNHKFLENNNFEVQLWNNYFHLAVAFITQESLQLQHFSPTKRNKILAKYGDMRRLIGFAIRDMWYKLGKNKICFIPGMVGPILEMTLIPEEELRRATIPIFFDMMQCEHTRYGNFSKFENEIILKLDHEVEGGGGDERYMELLQSMYEHTHTHTHCGLV
;
A
#
# COMPACT_ATOMS: atom_id res chain seq x y z
N MET A 1 15.05 4.06 -19.02
CA MET A 1 14.53 5.28 -18.37
C MET A 1 15.34 5.54 -17.12
N ASP A 2 15.89 6.74 -16.98
CA ASP A 2 16.57 7.23 -15.77
C ASP A 2 15.70 8.27 -15.04
N ASP A 3 16.05 8.70 -13.84
CA ASP A 3 15.25 9.64 -13.04
C ASP A 3 15.10 11.00 -13.72
N ARG A 4 16.09 11.40 -14.53
CA ARG A 4 16.08 12.66 -15.28
C ARG A 4 15.03 12.67 -16.38
N HIS A 5 14.76 11.53 -17.01
CA HIS A 5 13.68 11.40 -17.98
C HIS A 5 12.31 11.66 -17.34
N TYR A 6 12.06 11.13 -16.15
CA TYR A 6 10.80 11.35 -15.44
C TYR A 6 10.63 12.80 -15.01
N SER A 7 11.65 13.40 -14.37
CA SER A 7 11.58 14.81 -13.94
C SER A 7 11.32 15.74 -15.12
N ARG A 8 12.06 15.58 -16.23
CA ARG A 8 11.92 16.44 -17.41
C ARG A 8 10.56 16.29 -18.09
N TYR A 9 9.97 15.09 -18.09
CA TYR A 9 8.64 14.88 -18.64
C TYR A 9 7.56 15.50 -17.74
N ILE A 10 7.67 15.35 -16.42
CA ILE A 10 6.72 15.93 -15.46
C ILE A 10 6.74 17.47 -15.52
N GLU A 11 7.89 18.07 -15.85
CA GLU A 11 8.03 19.52 -16.06
C GLU A 11 7.35 20.03 -17.34
N THR A 12 6.97 19.17 -18.29
CA THR A 12 6.27 19.60 -19.52
C THR A 12 4.79 19.92 -19.31
N PHE A 13 4.20 19.50 -18.19
CA PHE A 13 2.80 19.81 -17.87
C PHE A 13 2.67 21.25 -17.37
N SER A 14 1.96 22.08 -18.14
CA SER A 14 1.71 23.49 -17.82
C SER A 14 0.59 23.71 -16.80
N GLY A 15 -0.33 22.75 -16.64
CA GLY A 15 -1.46 22.80 -15.71
C GLY A 15 -1.42 21.71 -14.64
N THR A 16 -1.90 22.03 -13.43
CA THR A 16 -2.07 21.05 -12.34
C THR A 16 -3.08 19.97 -12.71
N THR A 17 -4.17 20.32 -13.41
CA THR A 17 -5.20 19.38 -13.88
C THR A 17 -4.63 18.34 -14.85
N ASP A 18 -3.91 18.78 -15.88
CA ASP A 18 -3.30 17.86 -16.87
C ASP A 18 -2.35 16.84 -16.20
N LEU A 19 -1.62 17.28 -15.18
CA LEU A 19 -0.73 16.40 -14.42
C LEU A 19 -1.51 15.39 -13.56
N VAL A 20 -2.61 15.82 -12.93
CA VAL A 20 -3.48 14.92 -12.16
C VAL A 20 -4.09 13.86 -13.08
N ASP A 21 -4.65 14.26 -14.22
CA ASP A 21 -5.24 13.36 -15.21
C ASP A 21 -4.20 12.34 -15.72
N PHE A 22 -3.01 12.82 -16.11
CA PHE A 22 -1.92 11.94 -16.52
C PHE A 22 -1.55 10.91 -15.44
N LEU A 23 -1.40 11.35 -14.18
CA LEU A 23 -1.05 10.45 -13.09
C LEU A 23 -2.16 9.42 -12.82
N MET A 24 -3.43 9.86 -12.82
CA MET A 24 -4.57 8.96 -12.64
C MET A 24 -4.64 7.91 -13.75
N GLU A 25 -4.57 8.32 -15.01
CA GLU A 25 -4.58 7.41 -16.16
C GLU A 25 -3.40 6.43 -16.11
N THR A 26 -2.21 6.92 -15.74
CA THR A 26 -1.03 6.08 -15.58
C THR A 26 -1.21 5.05 -14.46
N PHE A 27 -1.81 5.44 -13.33
CA PHE A 27 -2.06 4.53 -12.22
C PHE A 27 -3.07 3.44 -12.60
N LEU A 28 -4.15 3.81 -13.29
CA LEU A 28 -5.14 2.86 -13.80
C LEU A 28 -4.53 1.89 -14.80
N LEU A 29 -3.71 2.41 -15.73
CA LEU A 29 -2.98 1.57 -16.69
C LEU A 29 -2.05 0.59 -15.98
N PHE A 30 -1.29 1.03 -14.98
CA PHE A 30 -0.39 0.14 -14.24
C PHE A 30 -1.18 -0.93 -13.49
N LYS A 31 -2.29 -0.58 -12.84
CA LYS A 31 -3.16 -1.53 -12.16
C LYS A 31 -3.70 -2.60 -13.12
N ASP A 32 -4.11 -2.18 -14.32
CA ASP A 32 -4.55 -3.08 -15.39
C ASP A 32 -3.43 -4.02 -15.86
N LEU A 33 -2.21 -3.50 -16.06
CA LEU A 33 -1.06 -4.30 -16.51
C LEU A 33 -0.60 -5.29 -15.44
N ILE A 34 -0.67 -4.92 -14.16
CA ILE A 34 -0.39 -5.80 -13.03
C ILE A 34 -1.43 -6.93 -12.96
N GLY A 35 -2.72 -6.61 -13.16
CA GLY A 35 -3.80 -7.60 -13.07
C GLY A 35 -3.90 -8.58 -14.25
N LYS A 36 -3.53 -8.17 -15.47
CA LYS A 36 -3.76 -8.98 -16.69
C LYS A 36 -2.62 -9.94 -17.07
N HIS A 37 -1.52 -9.97 -16.30
CA HIS A 37 -0.33 -10.80 -16.60
C HIS A 37 0.11 -10.74 -18.06
N VAL A 38 0.67 -9.60 -18.49
CA VAL A 38 1.08 -9.34 -19.89
C VAL A 38 2.07 -10.38 -20.44
N TYR A 39 2.88 -10.97 -19.57
CA TYR A 39 3.85 -12.00 -19.92
C TYR A 39 3.43 -13.37 -19.36
N PRO A 40 3.80 -14.47 -20.03
CA PRO A 40 3.71 -15.82 -19.46
C PRO A 40 4.40 -15.92 -18.10
N SER A 41 3.82 -16.69 -17.16
CA SER A 41 4.28 -16.75 -15.76
C SER A 41 5.69 -17.34 -15.58
N ASP A 42 6.19 -18.08 -16.58
CA ASP A 42 7.54 -18.64 -16.65
C ASP A 42 8.58 -17.62 -17.14
N TRP A 43 8.16 -16.49 -17.71
CA TRP A 43 9.04 -15.39 -18.16
C TRP A 43 9.49 -14.48 -17.00
N VAL A 44 10.01 -15.11 -15.95
CA VAL A 44 10.37 -14.47 -14.67
C VAL A 44 11.30 -13.28 -14.86
N THR A 45 12.25 -13.36 -15.79
CA THR A 45 13.17 -12.24 -16.05
C THR A 45 12.44 -11.01 -16.58
N MET A 46 11.52 -11.19 -17.54
CA MET A 46 10.74 -10.09 -18.10
C MET A 46 9.79 -9.49 -17.05
N ILE A 47 9.11 -10.35 -16.30
CA ILE A 47 8.20 -9.94 -15.21
C ILE A 47 8.97 -9.13 -14.15
N MET A 48 10.15 -9.59 -13.72
CA MET A 48 10.94 -8.88 -12.70
C MET A 48 11.51 -7.55 -13.22
N VAL A 49 11.87 -7.47 -14.51
CA VAL A 49 12.32 -6.21 -15.13
C VAL A 49 11.16 -5.22 -15.23
N GLN A 50 9.97 -5.68 -15.66
CA GLN A 50 8.75 -4.85 -15.68
C GLN A 50 8.43 -4.32 -14.28
N ASN A 51 8.43 -5.18 -13.26
CA ASN A 51 8.16 -4.80 -11.88
C ASN A 51 9.18 -3.79 -11.35
N ARG A 52 10.46 -3.88 -11.75
CA ARG A 52 11.45 -2.84 -11.44
C ARG A 52 11.15 -1.50 -12.08
N VAL A 53 10.66 -1.48 -13.32
CA VAL A 53 10.26 -0.23 -14.00
C VAL A 53 9.04 0.38 -13.32
N PHE A 54 8.03 -0.42 -12.99
CA PHE A 54 6.86 0.03 -12.23
C PHE A 54 7.25 0.57 -10.86
N LEU A 55 8.08 -0.15 -10.10
CA LEU A 55 8.61 0.29 -8.81
C LEU A 55 9.25 1.69 -8.89
N ARG A 56 10.11 1.91 -9.89
CA ARG A 56 10.78 3.20 -10.09
C ARG A 56 9.78 4.32 -10.41
N ALA A 57 8.85 4.04 -11.32
CA ALA A 57 7.82 5.00 -11.72
C ALA A 57 6.89 5.35 -10.54
N ILE A 58 6.39 4.36 -9.80
CA ILE A 58 5.54 4.56 -8.61
C ILE A 58 6.22 5.46 -7.59
N ASN A 59 7.50 5.19 -7.26
CA ASN A 59 8.24 6.04 -6.31
C ASN A 59 8.44 7.47 -6.84
N THR A 60 8.73 7.62 -8.14
CA THR A 60 8.88 8.95 -8.75
C THR A 60 7.58 9.76 -8.72
N TYR A 61 6.45 9.09 -8.95
CA TYR A 61 5.13 9.69 -8.86
C TYR A 61 4.75 10.01 -7.41
N ALA A 62 5.10 9.15 -6.45
CA ALA A 62 4.92 9.41 -5.03
C ALA A 62 5.65 10.69 -4.58
N ASP A 63 6.91 10.87 -5.02
CA ASP A 63 7.66 12.09 -4.77
C ASP A 63 6.98 13.31 -5.40
N THR A 64 6.54 13.20 -6.65
CA THR A 64 5.81 14.28 -7.33
C THR A 64 4.53 14.65 -6.58
N MET A 65 3.78 13.67 -6.08
CA MET A 65 2.56 13.88 -5.30
C MET A 65 2.84 14.57 -3.97
N ASN A 66 3.89 14.17 -3.26
CA ASN A 66 4.31 14.83 -2.03
C ASN A 66 4.63 16.32 -2.27
N HIS A 67 5.34 16.64 -3.35
CA HIS A 67 5.77 18.01 -3.62
C HIS A 67 4.61 18.90 -4.12
N LYS A 68 3.67 18.35 -4.90
CA LYS A 68 2.66 19.15 -5.62
C LYS A 68 1.24 19.08 -5.03
N PHE A 69 0.90 17.99 -4.33
CA PHE A 69 -0.49 17.69 -3.93
C PHE A 69 -0.66 17.35 -2.44
N LEU A 70 0.38 17.54 -1.61
CA LEU A 70 0.31 17.29 -0.17
C LEU A 70 -0.07 18.56 0.63
N GLU A 71 0.48 19.71 0.24
CA GLU A 71 0.27 21.00 0.90
C GLU A 71 -0.42 21.99 -0.07
N ASN A 72 -1.20 22.96 0.45
CA ASN A 72 -1.80 24.11 -0.28
C ASN A 72 -3.13 23.89 -1.04
N ASN A 73 -4.23 23.55 -0.35
CA ASN A 73 -5.62 23.50 -0.89
C ASN A 73 -5.86 22.65 -2.16
N ASN A 74 -4.82 22.03 -2.74
CA ASN A 74 -4.85 21.19 -3.93
C ASN A 74 -4.71 19.72 -3.55
N PHE A 75 -5.32 19.31 -2.43
CA PHE A 75 -5.25 17.93 -1.98
C PHE A 75 -6.21 17.05 -2.80
N GLU A 76 -5.65 16.35 -3.78
CA GLU A 76 -6.40 15.50 -4.70
C GLU A 76 -6.69 14.12 -4.10
N VAL A 77 -7.74 14.02 -3.27
CA VAL A 77 -8.10 12.79 -2.55
C VAL A 77 -8.14 11.56 -3.46
N GLN A 78 -8.72 11.69 -4.66
CA GLN A 78 -8.85 10.60 -5.61
C GLN A 78 -7.49 10.15 -6.17
N LEU A 79 -6.56 11.08 -6.40
CA LEU A 79 -5.21 10.74 -6.86
C LEU A 79 -4.45 9.94 -5.79
N TRP A 80 -4.51 10.40 -4.54
CA TRP A 80 -3.93 9.68 -3.38
C TRP A 80 -4.56 8.30 -3.19
N ASN A 81 -5.89 8.20 -3.32
CA ASN A 81 -6.60 6.93 -3.21
C ASN A 81 -6.16 5.94 -4.30
N ASN A 82 -6.07 6.39 -5.55
CA ASN A 82 -5.58 5.57 -6.66
C ASN A 82 -4.12 5.16 -6.48
N TYR A 83 -3.27 6.04 -5.94
CA TYR A 83 -1.89 5.70 -5.60
C TYR A 83 -1.81 4.55 -4.59
N PHE A 84 -2.53 4.64 -3.46
CA PHE A 84 -2.49 3.57 -2.45
C PHE A 84 -3.01 2.24 -3.00
N HIS A 85 -4.11 2.26 -3.75
CA HIS A 85 -4.63 1.05 -4.39
C HIS A 85 -3.66 0.45 -5.41
N LEU A 86 -2.97 1.27 -6.21
CA LEU A 86 -1.94 0.79 -7.12
C LEU A 86 -0.77 0.17 -6.37
N ALA A 87 -0.28 0.84 -5.32
CA ALA A 87 0.85 0.38 -4.53
C ALA A 87 0.54 -0.96 -3.82
N VAL A 88 -0.67 -1.11 -3.28
CA VAL A 88 -1.14 -2.38 -2.70
C VAL A 88 -1.23 -3.45 -3.78
N ALA A 89 -1.90 -3.17 -4.91
CA ALA A 89 -2.01 -4.13 -6.02
C ALA A 89 -0.64 -4.59 -6.53
N PHE A 90 0.34 -3.69 -6.57
CA PHE A 90 1.70 -4.01 -6.94
C PHE A 90 2.36 -4.98 -5.94
N ILE A 91 2.15 -4.80 -4.63
CA ILE A 91 2.73 -5.66 -3.60
C ILE A 91 2.02 -7.02 -3.53
N THR A 92 0.70 -7.06 -3.73
CA THR A 92 -0.13 -8.26 -3.55
C THR A 92 -0.18 -9.15 -4.79
N GLN A 93 0.28 -8.68 -5.96
CA GLN A 93 0.32 -9.48 -7.18
C GLN A 93 1.06 -10.82 -7.01
N GLU A 94 0.59 -11.85 -7.71
CA GLU A 94 1.11 -13.22 -7.62
C GLU A 94 2.61 -13.31 -7.94
N SER A 95 3.07 -12.51 -8.92
CA SER A 95 4.47 -12.55 -9.37
C SER A 95 5.50 -12.13 -8.31
N LEU A 96 5.06 -11.40 -7.28
CA LEU A 96 5.88 -10.97 -6.15
C LEU A 96 5.63 -11.80 -4.89
N GLN A 97 4.71 -12.77 -4.91
CA GLN A 97 4.47 -13.68 -3.79
C GLN A 97 5.55 -14.77 -3.74
N LEU A 98 6.77 -14.37 -3.37
CA LEU A 98 7.98 -15.19 -3.40
C LEU A 98 7.91 -16.48 -2.58
N GLN A 99 6.99 -16.55 -1.60
CA GLN A 99 6.71 -17.73 -0.80
C GLN A 99 6.18 -18.91 -1.62
N HIS A 100 5.57 -18.66 -2.78
CA HIS A 100 5.05 -19.71 -3.67
C HIS A 100 6.11 -20.25 -4.64
N PHE A 101 7.30 -19.65 -4.69
CA PHE A 101 8.38 -20.12 -5.54
C PHE A 101 9.27 -21.14 -4.81
N SER A 102 9.90 -22.01 -5.60
CA SER A 102 10.94 -22.91 -5.07
C SER A 102 12.07 -22.11 -4.41
N PRO A 103 12.71 -22.65 -3.35
CA PRO A 103 13.80 -21.95 -2.66
C PRO A 103 14.90 -21.45 -3.60
N THR A 104 15.27 -22.24 -4.60
CA THR A 104 16.27 -21.87 -5.62
C THR A 104 15.83 -20.68 -6.46
N LYS A 105 14.58 -20.67 -6.94
CA LYS A 105 14.03 -19.55 -7.74
C LYS A 105 13.94 -18.28 -6.90
N ARG A 106 13.39 -18.39 -5.68
CA ARG A 106 13.30 -17.29 -4.72
C ARG A 106 14.66 -16.67 -4.42
N ASN A 107 15.66 -17.49 -4.07
CA ASN A 107 17.00 -16.99 -3.71
C ASN A 107 17.68 -16.28 -4.89
N LYS A 108 17.52 -16.77 -6.13
CA LYS A 108 18.03 -16.10 -7.33
C LYS A 108 17.35 -14.76 -7.58
N ILE A 109 16.02 -14.68 -7.39
CA ILE A 109 15.27 -13.43 -7.52
C ILE A 109 15.76 -12.42 -6.49
N LEU A 110 15.81 -12.81 -5.21
CA LEU A 110 16.25 -11.93 -4.12
C LEU A 110 17.69 -11.43 -4.32
N ALA A 111 18.61 -12.31 -4.73
CA ALA A 111 20.00 -11.92 -4.97
C ALA A 111 20.16 -10.89 -6.10
N LYS A 112 19.31 -10.94 -7.13
CA LYS A 112 19.42 -10.05 -8.30
C LYS A 112 18.56 -8.79 -8.18
N TYR A 113 17.35 -8.93 -7.64
CA TYR A 113 16.33 -7.90 -7.67
C TYR A 113 16.05 -7.27 -6.29
N GLY A 114 16.37 -7.97 -5.21
CA GLY A 114 15.89 -7.65 -3.86
C GLY A 114 14.43 -8.06 -3.65
N ASP A 115 13.89 -7.82 -2.46
CA ASP A 115 12.45 -7.95 -2.22
C ASP A 115 11.76 -6.60 -2.50
N MET A 116 11.13 -6.49 -3.68
CA MET A 116 10.45 -5.26 -4.10
C MET A 116 9.23 -4.93 -3.24
N ARG A 117 8.64 -5.92 -2.53
CA ARG A 117 7.50 -5.69 -1.65
C ARG A 117 7.88 -4.84 -0.45
N ARG A 118 9.08 -5.06 0.10
CA ARG A 118 9.62 -4.21 1.20
C ARG A 118 9.75 -2.76 0.77
N LEU A 119 10.27 -2.53 -0.44
CA LEU A 119 10.52 -1.17 -0.95
C LEU A 119 9.22 -0.37 -1.09
N ILE A 120 8.19 -0.94 -1.74
CA ILE A 120 6.89 -0.25 -1.83
C ILE A 120 6.18 -0.22 -0.46
N GLY A 121 6.32 -1.24 0.38
CA GLY A 121 5.67 -1.27 1.69
C GLY A 121 6.16 -0.13 2.59
N PHE A 122 7.46 0.16 2.57
CA PHE A 122 8.02 1.31 3.26
C PHE A 122 7.56 2.63 2.62
N ALA A 123 7.47 2.70 1.29
CA ALA A 123 6.92 3.87 0.61
C ALA A 123 5.44 4.12 0.97
N ILE A 124 4.59 3.08 1.05
CA ILE A 124 3.20 3.18 1.50
C ILE A 124 3.15 3.74 2.92
N ARG A 125 3.94 3.16 3.83
CA ARG A 125 4.04 3.63 5.22
C ARG A 125 4.42 5.11 5.28
N ASP A 126 5.48 5.49 4.60
CA ASP A 126 6.00 6.86 4.64
C ASP A 126 5.01 7.86 4.03
N MET A 127 4.35 7.48 2.93
CA MET A 127 3.27 8.26 2.31
C MET A 127 2.08 8.41 3.26
N TRP A 128 1.67 7.34 3.94
CA TRP A 128 0.58 7.36 4.91
C TRP A 128 0.84 8.37 6.05
N TYR A 129 2.04 8.34 6.64
CA TYR A 129 2.38 9.26 7.72
C TYR A 129 2.51 10.72 7.27
N LYS A 130 2.87 10.97 6.01
CA LYS A 130 2.89 12.32 5.43
C LYS A 130 1.50 12.95 5.28
N LEU A 131 0.43 12.17 5.15
CA LEU A 131 -0.93 12.68 4.94
C LEU A 131 -1.46 13.58 6.07
N GLY A 132 -0.90 13.48 7.28
CA GLY A 132 -1.31 14.30 8.42
C GLY A 132 -2.82 14.23 8.69
N LYS A 133 -3.50 15.38 8.70
CA LYS A 133 -4.96 15.47 8.92
C LYS A 133 -5.81 14.83 7.82
N ASN A 134 -5.24 14.60 6.62
CA ASN A 134 -5.97 14.07 5.48
C ASN A 134 -6.16 12.55 5.56
N LYS A 135 -5.48 11.85 6.48
CA LYS A 135 -5.64 10.40 6.71
C LYS A 135 -7.09 9.97 6.86
N ILE A 136 -7.90 10.79 7.53
CA ILE A 136 -9.32 10.50 7.78
C ILE A 136 -10.16 10.37 6.50
N CYS A 137 -9.72 10.98 5.39
CA CYS A 137 -10.38 10.85 4.08
C CYS A 137 -10.27 9.42 3.50
N PHE A 138 -9.35 8.62 4.04
CA PHE A 138 -9.04 7.27 3.57
C PHE A 138 -9.53 6.19 4.53
N ILE A 139 -10.11 6.56 5.67
CA ILE A 139 -10.64 5.63 6.68
C ILE A 139 -12.18 5.63 6.55
N PRO A 140 -12.84 4.47 6.40
CA PRO A 140 -12.28 3.11 6.50
C PRO A 140 -11.76 2.52 5.18
N GLY A 141 -11.86 3.22 4.05
CA GLY A 141 -11.61 2.64 2.71
C GLY A 141 -10.24 1.98 2.50
N MET A 142 -9.19 2.39 3.21
CA MET A 142 -7.84 1.79 3.13
C MET A 142 -7.59 0.65 4.10
N VAL A 143 -8.54 0.30 4.97
CA VAL A 143 -8.38 -0.82 5.91
C VAL A 143 -8.16 -2.13 5.17
N GLY A 144 -9.04 -2.47 4.22
CA GLY A 144 -8.91 -3.68 3.39
C GLY A 144 -7.59 -3.76 2.60
N PRO A 145 -7.24 -2.74 1.80
CA PRO A 145 -5.97 -2.73 1.07
C PRO A 145 -4.73 -2.87 1.95
N ILE A 146 -4.69 -2.22 3.11
CA ILE A 146 -3.57 -2.37 4.05
C ILE A 146 -3.58 -3.77 4.68
N LEU A 147 -4.75 -4.35 4.94
CA LEU A 147 -4.89 -5.72 5.43
C LEU A 147 -4.29 -6.74 4.46
N GLU A 148 -4.65 -6.68 3.18
CA GLU A 148 -4.10 -7.55 2.13
C GLU A 148 -2.56 -7.55 2.13
N MET A 149 -1.96 -6.36 2.26
CA MET A 149 -0.51 -6.23 2.33
C MET A 149 0.09 -6.85 3.60
N THR A 150 -0.58 -6.72 4.75
CA THR A 150 -0.09 -7.26 6.03
C THR A 150 -0.20 -8.78 6.11
N LEU A 151 -1.08 -9.41 5.32
CA LEU A 151 -1.20 -10.87 5.25
C LEU A 151 0.01 -11.54 4.57
N ILE A 152 0.76 -10.79 3.77
CA ILE A 152 1.97 -11.31 3.10
C ILE A 152 2.98 -11.78 4.15
N PRO A 153 3.50 -13.02 4.06
CA PRO A 153 4.44 -13.60 5.03
C PRO A 153 5.85 -13.05 4.81
N GLU A 154 6.01 -11.75 5.02
CA GLU A 154 7.27 -11.02 4.93
C GLU A 154 7.40 -10.14 6.19
N GLU A 155 8.37 -10.48 7.04
CA GLU A 155 8.41 -9.98 8.42
C GLU A 155 8.67 -8.47 8.52
N GLU A 156 9.58 -7.94 7.69
CA GLU A 156 9.92 -6.52 7.72
C GLU A 156 8.76 -5.66 7.20
N LEU A 157 8.08 -6.12 6.15
CA LEU A 157 6.88 -5.52 5.60
C LEU A 157 5.80 -5.45 6.68
N ARG A 158 5.46 -6.60 7.29
CA ARG A 158 4.48 -6.67 8.39
C ARG A 158 4.82 -5.67 9.49
N ARG A 159 6.05 -5.73 10.02
CA ARG A 159 6.52 -4.85 11.10
C ARG A 159 6.36 -3.36 10.75
N ALA A 160 6.53 -2.99 9.49
CA ALA A 160 6.42 -1.61 9.04
C ALA A 160 4.97 -1.16 8.79
N THR A 161 4.06 -2.07 8.43
CA THR A 161 2.72 -1.72 7.95
C THR A 161 1.63 -1.92 9.00
N ILE A 162 1.79 -2.88 9.91
CA ILE A 162 0.91 -3.13 11.06
C ILE A 162 0.67 -1.86 11.90
N PRO A 163 1.67 -1.01 12.23
CA PRO A 163 1.46 0.23 12.97
C PRO A 163 0.47 1.21 12.31
N ILE A 164 0.22 1.09 11.01
CA ILE A 164 -0.75 1.94 10.29
C ILE A 164 -2.16 1.72 10.83
N PHE A 165 -2.55 0.50 11.23
CA PHE A 165 -3.88 0.24 11.78
C PHE A 165 -4.11 0.97 13.11
N PHE A 166 -3.09 1.01 13.98
CA PHE A 166 -3.17 1.79 15.22
C PHE A 166 -3.31 3.29 14.95
N ASP A 167 -2.58 3.79 13.95
CA ASP A 167 -2.69 5.19 13.52
C ASP A 167 -4.06 5.49 12.89
N MET A 168 -4.67 4.55 12.17
CA MET A 168 -6.04 4.68 11.67
C MET A 168 -7.05 4.83 12.82
N MET A 169 -6.97 3.94 13.83
CA MET A 169 -7.83 4.00 15.01
C MET A 169 -7.68 5.32 15.76
N GLN A 170 -6.44 5.74 16.01
CA GLN A 170 -6.17 7.01 16.67
C GLN A 170 -6.68 8.20 15.85
N CYS A 171 -6.52 8.17 14.53
CA CYS A 171 -6.97 9.23 13.64
C CYS A 171 -8.51 9.35 13.65
N GLU A 172 -9.23 8.24 13.59
CA GLU A 172 -10.70 8.23 13.63
C GLU A 172 -11.21 8.68 15.00
N HIS A 173 -10.65 8.13 16.09
CA HIS A 173 -11.00 8.51 17.45
C HIS A 173 -10.76 10.00 17.71
N THR A 174 -9.62 10.55 17.28
CA THR A 174 -9.32 11.98 17.41
C THR A 174 -10.37 12.85 16.70
N ARG A 175 -10.94 12.38 15.58
CA ARG A 175 -11.91 13.14 14.78
C ARG A 175 -13.35 13.00 15.26
N TYR A 176 -13.76 11.82 15.69
CA TYR A 176 -15.16 11.47 15.95
C TYR A 176 -15.46 10.98 17.38
N GLY A 177 -14.43 10.81 18.22
CA GLY A 177 -14.56 10.29 19.59
C GLY A 177 -14.76 8.78 19.69
N ASN A 178 -14.65 8.04 18.58
CA ASN A 178 -14.69 6.58 18.50
C ASN A 178 -13.98 6.13 17.21
N PHE A 179 -13.74 4.82 17.06
CA PHE A 179 -13.13 4.21 15.86
C PHE A 179 -14.03 3.13 15.23
N SER A 180 -15.35 3.26 15.38
CA SER A 180 -16.28 2.20 14.99
C SER A 180 -16.30 1.93 13.48
N LYS A 181 -15.96 2.89 12.61
CA LYS A 181 -15.88 2.60 11.17
C LYS A 181 -14.66 1.76 10.85
N PHE A 182 -13.51 2.08 11.43
CA PHE A 182 -12.32 1.24 11.35
C PHE A 182 -12.61 -0.17 11.87
N GLU A 183 -13.19 -0.28 13.08
CA GLU A 183 -13.49 -1.55 13.73
C GLU A 183 -14.40 -2.44 12.87
N ASN A 184 -15.52 -1.90 12.39
CA ASN A 184 -16.44 -2.66 11.55
C ASN A 184 -15.78 -3.10 10.23
N GLU A 185 -14.96 -2.25 9.63
CA GLU A 185 -14.29 -2.59 8.37
C GLU A 185 -13.20 -3.64 8.56
N ILE A 186 -12.38 -3.54 9.62
CA ILE A 186 -11.32 -4.53 9.86
C ILE A 186 -11.93 -5.90 10.18
N ILE A 187 -13.03 -5.97 10.95
CA ILE A 187 -13.74 -7.23 11.22
C ILE A 187 -14.27 -7.83 9.92
N LEU A 188 -15.01 -7.04 9.13
CA LEU A 188 -15.59 -7.51 7.87
C LEU A 188 -14.52 -8.01 6.89
N LYS A 189 -13.37 -7.34 6.82
CA LYS A 189 -12.27 -7.75 5.95
C LYS A 189 -11.55 -8.98 6.47
N LEU A 190 -11.33 -9.09 7.78
CA LEU A 190 -10.75 -10.28 8.38
C LEU A 190 -11.62 -11.51 8.17
N ASP A 191 -12.93 -11.40 8.36
CA ASP A 191 -13.86 -12.51 8.12
C ASP A 191 -13.72 -13.04 6.69
N HIS A 192 -13.65 -12.14 5.70
CA HIS A 192 -13.43 -12.50 4.30
C HIS A 192 -12.08 -13.19 4.05
N GLU A 193 -11.00 -12.66 4.63
CA GLU A 193 -9.65 -13.20 4.42
C GLU A 193 -9.46 -14.55 5.11
N VAL A 194 -10.07 -14.75 6.29
CA VAL A 194 -10.05 -16.03 7.02
C VAL A 194 -10.83 -17.10 6.25
N GLU A 195 -12.00 -16.77 5.70
CA GLU A 195 -12.74 -17.66 4.81
C GLU A 195 -11.94 -18.02 3.53
N GLY A 196 -11.12 -17.08 3.04
CA GLY A 196 -10.20 -17.26 1.91
C GLY A 196 -8.94 -18.07 2.22
N GLY A 197 -8.71 -18.47 3.47
CA GLY A 197 -7.49 -19.18 3.91
C GLY A 197 -6.27 -18.28 4.09
N GLY A 198 -6.47 -16.97 4.26
CA GLY A 198 -5.43 -15.99 4.55
C GLY A 198 -5.04 -15.93 6.03
N GLY A 199 -3.79 -15.54 6.29
CA GLY A 199 -3.23 -15.40 7.64
C GLY A 199 -2.49 -16.64 8.13
N ASP A 200 -1.38 -16.42 8.84
CA ASP A 200 -0.64 -17.49 9.54
C ASP A 200 -0.83 -17.34 11.07
N GLU A 201 -0.40 -18.34 11.83
CA GLU A 201 -0.52 -18.36 13.31
C GLU A 201 0.08 -17.09 13.94
N ARG A 202 1.23 -16.66 13.44
CA ARG A 202 1.92 -15.44 13.88
C ARG A 202 1.12 -14.16 13.57
N TYR A 203 0.36 -14.15 12.49
CA TYR A 203 -0.54 -13.06 12.14
C TYR A 203 -1.79 -13.06 13.03
N MET A 204 -2.34 -14.23 13.36
CA MET A 204 -3.46 -14.34 14.31
C MET A 204 -3.10 -13.82 15.71
N GLU A 205 -1.93 -14.18 16.24
CA GLU A 205 -1.43 -13.65 17.52
C GLU A 205 -1.30 -12.12 17.51
N LEU A 206 -0.83 -11.58 16.38
CA LEU A 206 -0.67 -10.15 16.20
C LEU A 206 -2.02 -9.41 16.12
N LEU A 207 -3.00 -9.97 15.40
CA LEU A 207 -4.36 -9.44 15.38
C LEU A 207 -5.01 -9.48 16.77
N GLN A 208 -4.80 -10.57 17.50
CA GLN A 208 -5.29 -10.67 18.88
C GLN A 208 -4.67 -9.56 19.75
N SER A 209 -3.37 -9.28 19.59
CA SER A 209 -2.73 -8.15 20.27
C SER A 209 -3.34 -6.80 19.88
N MET A 210 -3.67 -6.57 18.61
CA MET A 210 -4.39 -5.36 18.18
C MET A 210 -5.75 -5.25 18.86
N TYR A 211 -6.52 -6.35 18.89
CA TYR A 211 -7.84 -6.42 19.50
C TYR A 211 -7.80 -6.19 21.02
N GLU A 212 -6.80 -6.73 21.71
CA GLU A 212 -6.60 -6.47 23.15
C GLU A 212 -6.24 -5.01 23.43
N HIS A 213 -5.47 -4.37 22.55
CA HIS A 213 -5.19 -2.92 22.64
C HIS A 213 -6.44 -2.07 22.40
N THR A 214 -7.35 -2.46 21.50
CA THR A 214 -8.61 -1.73 21.30
C THR A 214 -9.52 -1.84 22.53
N HIS A 215 -9.55 -3.01 23.18
CA HIS A 215 -10.38 -3.29 24.36
C HIS A 215 -9.87 -2.61 25.64
N THR A 216 -8.56 -2.47 25.78
CA THR A 216 -7.97 -1.74 26.91
C THR A 216 -8.22 -0.23 26.81
N HIS A 217 -8.25 0.34 25.61
CA HIS A 217 -8.59 1.74 25.40
C HIS A 217 -10.09 2.05 25.52
N THR A 218 -10.99 1.13 25.18
CA THR A 218 -12.43 1.29 25.48
C THR A 218 -12.72 1.20 26.98
N HIS A 219 -11.91 0.49 27.77
CA HIS A 219 -12.03 0.47 29.24
C HIS A 219 -11.30 1.61 29.96
N CYS A 220 -10.25 2.19 29.40
CA CYS A 220 -9.56 3.36 29.97
C CYS A 220 -10.24 4.71 29.64
N GLY A 221 -11.33 4.72 28.87
CA GLY A 221 -12.19 5.90 28.65
C GLY A 221 -13.23 6.15 29.76
N LEU A 222 -13.19 5.39 30.86
CA LEU A 222 -14.04 5.55 32.05
C LEU A 222 -13.21 5.85 33.31
N VAL A 223 -12.30 6.83 33.24
CA VAL A 223 -11.88 7.65 34.40
C VAL A 223 -11.59 9.07 33.92
#